data_AF-A0A8T6T971-F1
#
_entry.id   AF-A0A8T6T971-F1
#
_cell.length_a   1.000
_cell.length_b   1.000
_cell.length_c   1.000
_cell.angle_alpha   90.00
_cell.angle_beta   90.00
_cell.angle_gamma   90.00
#
_symmetry.space_group_name_H-M   'P 1'
#
loop_
_entity.id
_entity.type
_entity.pdbx_description
1 polymer ?
#
loop_
_entity_poly.entity_id
_entity_poly.type
_entity_poly.pdbx_seq_one_letter_code
_entity_poly.pdbx_strand_id
1 'polypeptide(L)'
;GIIYLFDKSGRLLWKYTNPEPFSSVAISDDGNFIVAGSDDHVTYFFDRRGLLLWRYSADKKIRCVEISEDGQLLVTGSDDN
;
A
#
# COMPACT_ATOMS: atom_id res chain seq x y z
N GLY A 1 1.61 -0.77 12.26
CA GLY A 1 0.74 0.28 11.68
C GLY A 1 -0.54 -0.31 11.12
N ILE A 2 -1.52 0.53 10.79
CA ILE A 2 -2.82 0.09 10.26
C ILE A 2 -3.17 0.90 9.01
N ILE A 3 -3.58 0.22 7.95
CA ILE A 3 -4.24 0.84 6.78
C ILE A 3 -5.75 0.78 7.02
N TYR A 4 -6.45 1.88 6.73
CA TYR A 4 -7.91 1.93 6.72
C TYR A 4 -8.38 2.36 5.33
N LEU A 5 -9.33 1.64 4.75
CA LEU A 5 -10.04 2.07 3.55
C LEU A 5 -11.47 2.45 3.90
N PHE A 6 -11.88 3.64 3.51
CA PHE A 6 -13.25 4.14 3.66
C PHE A 6 -13.88 4.37 2.29
N ASP A 7 -15.21 4.29 2.22
CA ASP A 7 -15.93 4.88 1.10
C ASP A 7 -16.19 6.38 1.33
N LYS A 8 -16.76 7.04 0.31
CA LYS A 8 -17.04 8.49 0.34
C LYS A 8 -18.04 8.93 1.42
N SER A 9 -18.80 8.01 2.02
CA SER A 9 -19.69 8.34 3.15
C SER A 9 -19.00 8.18 4.49
N GLY A 10 -17.72 7.81 4.51
CA GLY A 10 -16.94 7.57 5.71
C GLY A 10 -17.16 6.18 6.30
N ARG A 11 -17.82 5.26 5.59
CA ARG A 11 -17.97 3.88 6.06
C ARG A 11 -16.65 3.13 5.86
N LEU A 12 -16.15 2.54 6.94
CA LEU A 12 -15.00 1.66 6.91
C LEU A 12 -15.31 0.42 6.06
N LEU A 13 -14.56 0.24 4.97
CA LEU A 13 -14.66 -0.94 4.10
C LEU A 13 -13.79 -2.07 4.63
N TRP A 14 -12.54 -1.79 4.95
CA TRP A 14 -11.62 -2.76 5.57
C TRP A 14 -10.45 -2.06 6.26
N LYS A 15 -9.72 -2.84 7.07
CA LYS A 15 -8.44 -2.45 7.65
C LYS A 15 -7.42 -3.58 7.55
N TYR A 16 -6.14 -3.24 7.40
CA TYR A 16 -5.03 -4.19 7.40
C TYR A 16 -4.02 -3.79 8.47
N THR A 17 -3.62 -4.76 9.30
CA THR A 17 -2.72 -4.52 10.44
C THR A 17 -1.36 -5.14 10.16
N ASN A 18 -0.30 -4.37 10.40
CA ASN A 18 1.08 -4.82 10.40
C ASN A 18 1.74 -4.44 11.74
N PRO A 19 2.73 -5.18 12.27
CA PRO A 19 3.45 -4.75 13.47
C PRO A 19 4.14 -3.39 13.27
N GLU A 20 4.84 -3.23 12.14
CA GLU A 20 5.57 -2.00 11.81
C GLU A 20 4.68 -0.94 11.15
N PRO A 21 5.00 0.36 11.29
CA PRO A 21 4.24 1.44 10.66
C PRO A 21 4.29 1.36 9.12
N PHE A 22 3.23 1.87 8.49
CA PHE A 22 3.24 2.15 7.06
C PHE A 22 3.73 3.58 6.88
N SER A 23 4.71 3.75 5.99
CA SER A 23 5.35 5.04 5.71
C SER A 23 4.66 5.79 4.59
N SER A 24 3.98 5.07 3.68
CA SER A 24 3.26 5.64 2.55
C SER A 24 2.17 4.68 2.07
N VAL A 25 1.07 5.23 1.55
CA VAL A 25 -0.04 4.50 0.93
C VAL A 25 -0.52 5.26 -0.31
N ALA A 26 -0.89 4.55 -1.37
CA ALA A 26 -1.51 5.11 -2.57
C ALA A 26 -2.63 4.20 -3.09
N ILE A 27 -3.57 4.77 -3.84
CA ILE A 27 -4.72 4.06 -4.45
C ILE A 27 -4.78 4.44 -5.94
N SER A 28 -5.10 3.49 -6.82
CA SER A 28 -5.31 3.77 -8.25
C SER A 28 -6.52 4.67 -8.46
N ASP A 29 -6.56 5.40 -9.57
CA ASP A 29 -7.63 6.37 -9.86
C ASP A 29 -9.01 5.72 -10.00
N ASP A 30 -9.05 4.47 -10.46
CA ASP A 30 -10.27 3.65 -10.51
C ASP A 30 -10.66 3.04 -9.15
N GLY A 31 -9.82 3.20 -8.12
CA GLY A 31 -10.02 2.68 -6.78
C GLY A 31 -9.92 1.15 -6.67
N ASN A 32 -9.40 0.46 -7.70
CA ASN A 32 -9.32 -0.99 -7.72
C ASN A 32 -8.11 -1.56 -6.98
N PHE A 33 -7.04 -0.78 -6.85
CA PHE A 33 -5.78 -1.23 -6.28
C PHE A 33 -5.23 -0.26 -5.23
N ILE A 34 -4.61 -0.83 -4.19
CA ILE A 34 -3.98 -0.08 -3.11
C ILE A 34 -2.55 -0.59 -2.96
N VAL A 35 -1.57 0.32 -2.88
CA VAL A 35 -0.17 0.00 -2.58
C VAL A 35 0.23 0.67 -1.27
N ALA A 36 1.04 -0.02 -0.47
CA ALA A 36 1.53 0.48 0.81
C ALA A 36 2.98 0.09 1.05
N GLY A 37 3.79 1.04 1.52
CA GLY A 37 5.17 0.82 1.95
C GLY A 37 5.27 0.81 3.47
N SER A 38 6.03 -0.11 4.04
CA SER A 38 6.20 -0.23 5.50
C SER A 38 7.67 -0.25 5.95
N ASP A 39 7.85 0.14 7.22
CA ASP A 39 9.12 0.09 7.93
C ASP A 39 9.62 -1.34 8.21
N ASP A 40 8.81 -2.36 7.94
CA ASP A 40 9.22 -3.78 7.93
C ASP A 40 9.96 -4.19 6.65
N HIS A 41 10.31 -3.23 5.79
CA HIS A 41 11.01 -3.43 4.51
C HIS A 41 10.12 -4.03 3.41
N VAL A 42 8.80 -4.01 3.58
CA VAL A 42 7.87 -4.63 2.64
C VAL A 42 6.99 -3.60 1.94
N THR A 43 6.87 -3.75 0.62
CA THR A 43 5.80 -3.16 -0.18
C THR A 43 4.66 -4.15 -0.29
N TYR A 44 3.45 -3.71 0.02
CA TYR A 44 2.22 -4.48 -0.01
C TYR A 44 1.30 -3.98 -1.12
N PHE A 45 0.72 -4.90 -1.89
CA PHE A 45 -0.24 -4.58 -2.95
C PHE A 45 -1.56 -5.31 -2.73
N PHE A 46 -2.65 -4.56 -2.69
CA PHE A 46 -3.99 -5.05 -2.38
C PHE A 46 -4.97 -4.75 -3.50
N ASP A 47 -6.03 -5.56 -3.59
CA ASP A 47 -7.24 -5.18 -4.29
C ASP A 47 -8.14 -4.27 -3.43
N ARG A 48 -9.18 -3.69 -4.04
CA ARG A 48 -10.19 -2.86 -3.37
C ARG A 48 -10.94 -3.53 -2.22
N ARG A 49 -10.93 -4.87 -2.16
CA ARG A 49 -11.58 -5.66 -1.10
C ARG A 49 -10.64 -5.89 0.09
N GLY A 50 -9.38 -5.45 0.00
CA GLY A 50 -8.37 -5.63 1.02
C GLY A 50 -7.66 -6.98 0.93
N LEU A 51 -7.80 -7.70 -0.19
CA LEU A 51 -7.05 -8.93 -0.43
C LEU A 51 -5.62 -8.57 -0.82
N LEU A 52 -4.64 -9.12 -0.09
CA LEU A 52 -3.23 -9.01 -0.46
C LEU A 52 -2.97 -9.81 -1.73
N LEU A 53 -2.68 -9.12 -2.84
CA LEU A 53 -2.40 -9.72 -4.14
C LEU A 53 -0.94 -10.17 -4.22
N TRP A 54 0.00 -9.32 -3.78
CA TRP A 54 1.40 -9.69 -3.64
C TRP A 54 2.12 -8.76 -2.65
N ARG A 55 3.34 -9.14 -2.27
CA ARG A 55 4.27 -8.29 -1.50
C ARG A 55 5.70 -8.42 -2.02
N TYR A 56 6.48 -7.35 -1.87
CA TYR A 56 7.90 -7.30 -2.23
C TYR A 56 8.73 -6.93 -1.01
N SER A 57 9.81 -7.65 -0.76
CA SER A 57 10.75 -7.40 0.34
C SER A 57 12.00 -6.74 -0.20
N ALA A 58 12.28 -5.52 0.28
CA ALA A 58 13.53 -4.80 0.08
C ALA A 58 14.52 -5.08 1.22
N ASP A 59 15.75 -4.57 1.11
CA ASP A 59 16.76 -4.71 2.16
C ASP A 59 16.59 -3.66 3.27
N LYS A 60 15.92 -2.55 2.97
CA LYS A 60 15.65 -1.45 3.87
C LYS A 60 14.20 -0.96 3.80
N LYS A 61 13.90 0.01 4.66
CA LYS A 61 12.55 0.53 4.88
C LYS A 61 12.00 1.11 3.59
N ILE A 62 10.73 0.81 3.32
CA ILE A 62 10.02 1.48 2.23
C ILE A 62 9.53 2.84 2.72
N ARG A 63 9.88 3.89 1.99
CA ARG A 63 9.58 5.29 2.35
C ARG A 63 8.42 5.88 1.57
N CYS A 64 8.33 5.55 0.29
CA CYS A 64 7.31 6.09 -0.59
C CYS A 64 6.82 5.02 -1.56
N VAL A 65 5.55 5.13 -1.94
CA VAL A 65 4.94 4.32 -2.99
C VAL A 65 4.05 5.21 -3.86
N GLU A 66 3.90 4.84 -5.13
CA GLU A 66 2.96 5.48 -6.07
C GLU A 66 2.45 4.43 -7.06
N ILE A 67 1.28 4.67 -7.65
CA ILE A 67 0.64 3.82 -8.64
C ILE A 67 0.21 4.68 -9.83
N SER A 68 0.38 4.18 -11.05
CA SER A 68 -0.04 4.88 -12.28
C SER A 68 -1.57 4.97 -12.36
N GLU A 69 -2.06 5.97 -13.11
CA GLU A 69 -3.49 6.20 -13.36
C GLU A 69 -4.22 4.94 -13.88
N ASP A 70 -3.57 4.19 -14.77
CA ASP A 70 -4.08 2.93 -15.33
C ASP A 70 -3.90 1.69 -14.43
N GLY A 71 -3.27 1.86 -13.26
CA GLY A 71 -2.96 0.81 -12.29
C GLY A 71 -1.97 -0.25 -12.77
N GLN A 72 -1.33 -0.08 -13.94
CA GLN A 72 -0.42 -1.08 -14.51
C GLN A 72 0.98 -1.03 -13.92
N LEU A 73 1.40 0.14 -13.43
CA LEU A 73 2.71 0.38 -12.86
C LEU A 73 2.56 0.89 -11.43
N LEU A 74 3.49 0.47 -10.59
CA LEU A 74 3.69 1.04 -9.27
C LEU A 74 5.18 1.13 -9.01
N VAL A 75 5.56 2.12 -8.23
CA VAL A 75 6.94 2.38 -7.84
C VAL A 75 7.04 2.40 -6.33
N THR A 76 8.20 2.00 -5.82
CA THR A 76 8.49 1.99 -4.40
C THR A 76 9.91 2.52 -4.17
N GLY A 77 10.06 3.43 -3.21
CA GLY A 77 11.35 3.98 -2.82
C GLY A 77 11.79 3.39 -1.48
N SER A 78 12.98 2.79 -1.47
CA SER A 78 13.61 2.17 -0.30
C SER A 78 14.81 2.99 0.17
N ASP A 79 15.21 2.84 1.43
CA ASP A 79 16.51 3.34 1.94
C ASP A 79 17.71 2.45 1.49
N ASP A 80 17.54 1.59 0.48
CA ASP A 80 18.60 0.79 -0.10
C ASP A 80 19.67 1.69 -0.76
N ASN A 81 20.93 1.24 -0.76
CA ASN A 81 22.07 1.92 -1.39
C ASN A 81 22.41 1.29 -2.74
#